data_AF-A0A519W0X3-F1
#
_entry.id   AF-A0A519W0X3-F1
#
_cell.length_a   1.000
_cell.length_b   1.000
_cell.length_c   1.000
_cell.angle_alpha   90.00
_cell.angle_beta   90.00
_cell.angle_gamma   90.00
#
_symmetry.space_group_name_H-M   'P 1'
#
loop_
_entity.id
_entity.type
_entity.pdbx_description
1 polymer ?
#
loop_
_entity_poly.entity_id
_entity_poly.type
_entity_poly.pdbx_seq_one_letter_code
_entity_poly.pdbx_strand_id
1 'polypeptide(L)'
;VLYFPKLKNDFEFQKNKIKLFSRQVFITEEVKDIVPEFLMLLHGVIDSPDIPLNVSRSFLQADSNVKKINSYITKKVADKLAELFKNDRKAYEDKWSDIGLFVKYGAISDEKFYDKAKDFVLLTNTAKENFTLPEYKDKVEGTQTDKDGQLIYIYTNDADKQDSFIQSANKKGYDVLLMNSPIDNHFISQLEQKLEKTSLKRVDADVADKLIKKDDAPEHILTEEQTAQVKEIFDKAINKPAYRVELESLHPDELPVTVTMDEFMRRMKDMAAMGGGMGFYGNMPDNYKVIVNGNHKLITRILNNDNTDEQAQLAKQAFDLALLSQGLF
;
A
#
# COMPACT_ATOMS: atom_id res chain seq x y z
N VAL A 1 -10.15 -28.56 -12.10
CA VAL A 1 -11.07 -27.70 -11.32
C VAL A 1 -10.30 -27.08 -10.18
N LEU A 2 -10.21 -25.75 -10.13
CA LEU A 2 -9.59 -25.02 -9.03
C LEU A 2 -10.63 -24.06 -8.44
N TYR A 3 -10.67 -23.93 -7.12
CA TYR A 3 -11.52 -22.96 -6.45
C TYR A 3 -10.74 -22.23 -5.35
N PHE A 4 -11.07 -20.95 -5.17
CA PHE A 4 -10.49 -20.12 -4.13
C PHE A 4 -11.30 -20.33 -2.84
N PRO A 5 -10.72 -20.89 -1.77
CA PRO A 5 -11.41 -20.95 -0.49
C PRO A 5 -11.61 -19.52 0.04
N LYS A 6 -12.74 -19.24 0.69
CA LYS A 6 -12.90 -17.96 1.39
C LYS A 6 -11.79 -17.85 2.45
N LEU A 7 -10.96 -16.83 2.34
CA LEU A 7 -9.94 -16.53 3.34
C LEU A 7 -10.63 -16.17 4.65
N LYS A 8 -10.40 -16.96 5.70
CA LYS A 8 -10.57 -16.49 7.07
C LYS A 8 -9.24 -15.87 7.47
N ASN A 9 -9.25 -14.78 8.23
CA ASN A 9 -8.06 -13.99 8.63
C ASN A 9 -6.96 -14.78 9.38
N ASP A 10 -7.14 -16.08 9.62
CA ASP A 10 -6.11 -16.95 10.15
C ASP A 10 -5.21 -17.45 9.02
N PHE A 11 -3.98 -16.93 9.02
CA PHE A 11 -2.87 -17.27 8.15
C PHE A 11 -2.33 -18.70 8.37
N GLU A 12 -3.18 -19.72 8.39
CA GLU A 12 -2.73 -21.09 8.13
C GLU A 12 -2.61 -21.29 6.61
N PHE A 13 -1.44 -20.96 6.06
CA PHE A 13 -1.02 -21.44 4.74
C PHE A 13 -0.90 -22.97 4.77
N GLN A 14 -2.02 -23.68 4.72
CA GLN A 14 -2.00 -25.12 4.44
C GLN A 14 -1.65 -25.30 2.96
N LYS A 15 -0.34 -25.30 2.69
CA LYS A 15 0.24 -25.63 1.39
C LYS A 15 -0.26 -27.01 0.97
N ASN A 16 -0.54 -27.19 -0.33
CA ASN A 16 -0.77 -28.47 -1.01
C ASN A 16 -2.16 -29.12 -0.82
N LYS A 17 -3.25 -28.44 -1.20
CA LYS A 17 -4.57 -29.09 -1.38
C LYS A 17 -4.97 -29.32 -2.83
N ILE A 18 -4.02 -29.20 -3.76
CA ILE A 18 -4.24 -29.54 -5.17
C ILE A 18 -3.83 -30.99 -5.38
N LYS A 19 -4.78 -31.79 -5.85
CA LYS A 19 -4.53 -33.19 -6.21
C LYS A 19 -4.26 -33.28 -7.71
N LEU A 20 -3.21 -34.02 -8.08
CA LEU A 20 -2.83 -34.27 -9.45
C LEU A 20 -3.36 -35.62 -9.91
N PHE A 21 -4.03 -35.63 -11.05
CA PHE A 21 -4.55 -36.80 -11.73
C PHE A 21 -4.01 -36.84 -13.16
N SER A 22 -3.91 -38.05 -13.70
CA SER A 22 -3.72 -38.28 -15.13
C SER A 22 -4.74 -39.29 -15.59
N ARG A 23 -5.58 -38.89 -16.55
CA ARG A 23 -6.65 -39.74 -17.09
C ARG A 23 -7.55 -40.28 -15.97
N GLN A 24 -7.96 -39.41 -15.05
CA GLN A 24 -8.79 -39.74 -13.89
C GLN A 24 -8.13 -40.69 -12.86
N VAL A 25 -6.84 -41.01 -13.00
CA VAL A 25 -6.08 -41.80 -12.02
C VAL A 25 -5.28 -40.85 -11.13
N PHE A 26 -5.39 -41.00 -9.81
CA PHE A 26 -4.66 -40.19 -8.83
C PHE A 26 -3.14 -40.46 -8.91
N ILE A 27 -2.34 -39.39 -8.95
CA ILE A 27 -0.88 -39.44 -9.04
C ILE A 27 -0.24 -39.01 -7.71
N THR A 28 -0.45 -37.76 -7.29
CA THR A 28 0.17 -37.18 -6.09
C THR A 28 -0.55 -35.91 -5.63
N GLU A 29 -0.35 -35.53 -4.36
CA GLU A 29 -0.72 -34.22 -3.80
C GLU A 29 0.50 -33.28 -3.69
N GLU A 30 1.71 -33.83 -3.89
CA GLU A 30 2.96 -33.08 -3.90
C GLU A 30 3.20 -32.50 -5.30
N VAL A 31 2.58 -31.35 -5.55
CA VAL A 31 2.56 -30.68 -6.86
C VAL A 31 3.58 -29.54 -7.00
N LYS A 32 4.59 -29.53 -6.12
CA LYS A 32 5.70 -28.58 -6.19
C LYS A 32 6.35 -28.64 -7.58
N ASP A 33 6.68 -27.47 -8.13
CA ASP A 33 7.24 -27.27 -9.49
C ASP A 33 6.27 -27.56 -10.66
N ILE A 34 5.24 -28.40 -10.47
CA ILE A 34 4.19 -28.68 -11.46
C ILE A 34 3.15 -27.56 -11.51
N VAL A 35 2.75 -27.09 -10.33
CA VAL A 35 1.76 -26.04 -10.17
C VAL A 35 2.46 -24.73 -9.79
N PRO A 36 2.16 -23.61 -10.47
CA PRO A 36 2.70 -22.31 -10.11
C PRO A 36 2.45 -21.98 -8.63
N GLU A 37 3.44 -21.36 -7.97
CA GLU A 37 3.41 -21.15 -6.52
C GLU A 37 2.17 -20.35 -6.07
N PHE A 38 1.77 -19.34 -6.83
CA PHE A 38 0.58 -18.54 -6.52
C PHE A 38 -0.74 -19.32 -6.57
N LEU A 39 -0.78 -20.44 -7.31
CA LEU A 39 -1.93 -21.35 -7.32
C LEU A 39 -1.94 -22.28 -6.12
N MET A 40 -0.86 -22.39 -5.34
CA MET A 40 -0.83 -23.25 -4.15
C MET A 40 -1.78 -22.79 -3.04
N LEU A 41 -2.29 -21.56 -3.13
CA LEU A 41 -3.37 -21.03 -2.28
C LEU A 41 -4.75 -21.57 -2.66
N LEU A 42 -4.90 -22.13 -3.86
CA LEU A 42 -6.13 -22.71 -4.35
C LEU A 42 -6.29 -24.14 -3.87
N HIS A 43 -7.53 -24.56 -3.74
CA HIS A 43 -7.87 -25.96 -3.54
C HIS A 43 -8.43 -26.53 -4.83
N GLY A 44 -8.18 -27.82 -5.08
CA GLY A 44 -8.84 -28.50 -6.19
C GLY A 44 -8.09 -29.66 -6.77
N VAL A 45 -8.36 -29.91 -8.04
CA VAL A 45 -7.88 -31.07 -8.78
C VAL A 45 -7.42 -30.63 -10.15
N ILE A 46 -6.23 -31.08 -10.56
CA ILE A 46 -5.70 -30.92 -11.90
C ILE A 46 -5.64 -32.32 -12.51
N ASP A 47 -6.38 -32.54 -13.60
CA ASP A 47 -6.27 -33.75 -14.41
C ASP A 47 -5.59 -33.39 -15.72
N SER A 48 -4.42 -33.97 -15.97
CA SER A 48 -3.66 -33.74 -17.19
C SER A 48 -3.25 -35.07 -17.83
N PRO A 49 -3.71 -35.36 -19.07
CA PRO A 49 -3.34 -36.59 -19.76
C PRO A 49 -1.87 -36.62 -20.21
N ASP A 50 -1.18 -35.47 -20.16
CA ASP A 50 0.22 -35.31 -20.55
C ASP A 50 1.19 -35.77 -19.45
N ILE A 51 0.69 -36.08 -18.26
CA ILE A 51 1.49 -36.58 -17.14
C ILE A 51 1.52 -38.11 -17.22
N PRO A 52 2.69 -38.76 -17.33
CA PRO A 52 2.74 -40.21 -17.44
C PRO A 52 2.31 -40.89 -16.13
N LEU A 53 1.57 -42.00 -16.24
CA LEU A 53 1.01 -42.72 -15.09
C LEU A 53 2.07 -43.34 -14.16
N ASN A 54 3.23 -43.72 -14.72
CA ASN A 54 4.30 -44.45 -14.02
C ASN A 54 5.52 -43.57 -13.77
N VAL A 55 5.34 -42.42 -13.14
CA VAL A 55 6.44 -41.49 -12.82
C VAL A 55 6.70 -41.46 -11.32
N SER A 56 7.97 -41.57 -10.94
CA SER A 56 8.37 -41.32 -9.56
C SER A 56 8.27 -39.82 -9.25
N ARG A 57 8.12 -39.46 -7.97
CA ARG A 57 8.13 -38.06 -7.52
C ARG A 57 9.41 -37.34 -7.92
N SER A 58 10.55 -38.03 -7.85
CA SER A 58 11.86 -37.51 -8.28
C SER A 58 11.93 -37.26 -9.79
N PHE A 59 11.25 -38.07 -10.61
CA PHE A 59 11.21 -37.91 -12.05
C PHE A 59 10.42 -36.66 -12.45
N LEU A 60 9.28 -36.41 -11.80
CA LEU A 60 8.45 -35.23 -12.07
C LEU A 60 9.22 -33.92 -11.83
N GLN A 61 10.03 -33.82 -10.78
CA GLN A 61 10.81 -32.61 -10.51
C GLN A 61 11.92 -32.35 -11.54
N ALA A 62 12.45 -33.39 -12.17
CA ALA A 62 13.55 -33.30 -13.13
C ALA A 62 13.09 -33.11 -14.59
N ASP A 63 11.81 -33.33 -14.90
CA ASP A 63 11.32 -33.34 -16.27
C ASP A 63 11.09 -31.92 -16.83
N SER A 64 11.70 -31.62 -17.98
CA SER A 64 11.45 -30.39 -18.75
C SER A 64 9.98 -30.17 -19.12
N ASN A 65 9.19 -31.24 -19.22
CA ASN A 65 7.75 -31.19 -19.48
C ASN A 65 6.98 -30.61 -18.29
N VAL A 66 7.47 -30.79 -17.05
CA VAL A 66 6.83 -30.22 -15.87
C VAL A 66 6.86 -28.69 -15.90
N LYS A 67 7.96 -28.09 -16.36
CA LYS A 67 8.02 -26.63 -16.58
C LYS A 67 7.04 -26.14 -17.65
N LYS A 68 6.81 -26.94 -18.70
CA LYS A 68 5.83 -26.61 -19.75
C LYS A 68 4.40 -26.68 -19.22
N ILE A 69 4.09 -27.70 -18.42
CA ILE A 69 2.78 -27.84 -17.76
C ILE A 69 2.54 -26.66 -16.82
N ASN A 70 3.52 -26.33 -15.99
CA ASN A 70 3.46 -25.18 -15.08
C ASN A 70 3.13 -23.88 -15.84
N SER A 71 3.91 -23.55 -16.87
CA SER A 71 3.67 -22.37 -17.72
C SER A 71 2.30 -22.41 -18.43
N TYR A 72 1.85 -23.59 -18.85
CA TYR A 72 0.54 -23.77 -19.48
C TYR A 72 -0.60 -23.50 -18.48
N ILE A 73 -0.48 -23.97 -17.25
CA ILE A 73 -1.44 -23.70 -16.18
C ILE A 73 -1.48 -22.20 -15.87
N THR A 74 -0.33 -21.53 -15.68
CA THR A 74 -0.25 -20.07 -15.50
C THR A 74 -1.03 -19.35 -16.61
N LYS A 75 -0.74 -19.71 -17.87
CA LYS A 75 -1.41 -19.12 -19.03
C LYS A 75 -2.92 -19.34 -19.01
N LYS A 76 -3.39 -20.57 -18.73
CA LYS A 76 -4.83 -20.89 -18.70
C LYS A 76 -5.58 -20.15 -17.60
N VAL A 77 -4.97 -20.00 -16.43
CA VAL A 77 -5.57 -19.22 -15.33
C VAL A 77 -5.65 -17.75 -15.69
N ALA A 78 -4.58 -17.16 -16.21
CA ALA A 78 -4.57 -15.77 -16.65
C ALA A 78 -5.59 -15.51 -17.77
N ASP A 79 -5.64 -16.40 -18.77
CA ASP A 79 -6.62 -16.32 -19.87
C ASP A 79 -8.06 -16.37 -19.33
N LYS A 80 -8.33 -17.23 -18.34
CA LYS A 80 -9.67 -17.33 -17.75
C LYS A 80 -10.06 -16.11 -16.93
N LEU A 81 -9.13 -15.54 -16.17
CA LEU A 81 -9.37 -14.29 -15.43
C LEU A 81 -9.64 -13.12 -16.37
N ALA A 82 -8.85 -13.01 -17.45
CA ALA A 82 -9.06 -12.00 -18.47
C ALA A 82 -10.42 -12.17 -19.17
N GLU A 83 -10.84 -13.42 -19.43
CA GLU A 83 -12.17 -13.72 -19.98
C GLU A 83 -13.29 -13.30 -19.03
N LEU A 84 -13.16 -13.60 -17.72
CA LEU A 84 -14.14 -13.20 -16.71
C LEU A 84 -14.27 -11.68 -16.63
N PHE A 85 -13.15 -10.96 -16.60
CA PHE A 85 -13.12 -9.50 -16.59
C PHE A 85 -13.79 -8.90 -17.84
N LYS A 86 -13.50 -9.45 -19.03
CA LYS A 86 -14.06 -8.96 -20.31
C LYS A 86 -15.55 -9.27 -20.48
N ASN A 87 -16.00 -10.43 -20.02
CA ASN A 87 -17.38 -10.85 -20.22
C ASN A 87 -18.35 -10.15 -19.25
N ASP A 88 -17.95 -9.98 -17.99
CA ASP A 88 -18.76 -9.33 -16.97
C ASP A 88 -17.87 -8.64 -15.94
N ARG A 89 -17.45 -7.41 -16.29
CA ARG A 89 -16.60 -6.59 -15.44
C ARG A 89 -17.22 -6.34 -14.07
N LYS A 90 -18.53 -6.07 -13.99
CA LYS A 90 -19.20 -5.79 -12.72
C LYS A 90 -19.15 -7.00 -11.80
N ALA A 91 -19.47 -8.19 -12.30
CA ALA A 91 -19.37 -9.41 -11.51
C ALA A 91 -17.91 -9.78 -11.16
N TYR A 92 -16.93 -9.30 -11.92
CA TYR A 92 -15.51 -9.43 -11.59
C TYR A 92 -15.11 -8.51 -10.44
N GLU A 93 -15.51 -7.23 -10.50
CA GLU A 93 -15.30 -6.22 -9.46
C GLU A 93 -15.95 -6.62 -8.13
N ASP A 94 -17.19 -7.12 -8.15
CA ASP A 94 -17.91 -7.59 -6.95
C ASP A 94 -17.18 -8.74 -6.24
N LYS A 95 -16.34 -9.50 -6.96
CA LYS A 95 -15.54 -10.61 -6.43
C LYS A 95 -14.10 -10.23 -6.15
N TRP A 96 -13.70 -8.99 -6.44
CA TRP A 96 -12.31 -8.56 -6.36
C TRP A 96 -11.75 -8.66 -4.94
N SER A 97 -12.56 -8.41 -3.91
CA SER A 97 -12.14 -8.60 -2.51
C SER A 97 -11.71 -10.05 -2.20
N ASP A 98 -12.31 -11.03 -2.89
CA ASP A 98 -11.99 -12.45 -2.70
C ASP A 98 -10.81 -12.89 -3.57
N ILE A 99 -10.75 -12.46 -4.83
CA ILE A 99 -9.73 -12.94 -5.80
C ILE A 99 -8.52 -12.01 -5.94
N GLY A 100 -8.60 -10.77 -5.45
CA GLY A 100 -7.59 -9.74 -5.66
C GLY A 100 -6.25 -10.09 -5.01
N LEU A 101 -6.26 -10.68 -3.82
CA LEU A 101 -5.06 -11.21 -3.16
C LEU A 101 -4.34 -12.20 -4.08
N PHE A 102 -5.10 -13.12 -4.66
CA PHE A 102 -4.57 -14.15 -5.53
C PHE A 102 -3.97 -13.58 -6.82
N VAL A 103 -4.68 -12.65 -7.46
CA VAL A 103 -4.21 -11.99 -8.68
C VAL A 103 -2.94 -11.19 -8.42
N LYS A 104 -2.91 -10.41 -7.33
CA LYS A 104 -1.73 -9.65 -6.90
C LYS A 104 -0.56 -10.58 -6.57
N TYR A 105 -0.78 -11.69 -5.87
CA TYR A 105 0.27 -12.66 -5.56
C TYR A 105 0.83 -13.34 -6.82
N GLY A 106 -0.04 -13.70 -7.77
CA GLY A 106 0.37 -14.23 -9.07
C GLY A 106 1.18 -13.22 -9.89
N ALA A 107 0.76 -11.95 -9.87
CA ALA A 107 1.49 -10.86 -10.51
C ALA A 107 2.90 -10.67 -9.91
N ILE A 108 3.03 -10.72 -8.58
CA ILE A 108 4.32 -10.59 -7.88
C ILE A 108 5.26 -11.77 -8.17
N SER A 109 4.72 -12.99 -8.17
CA SER A 109 5.54 -14.22 -8.19
C SER A 109 5.86 -14.75 -9.59
N ASP A 110 5.09 -14.41 -10.62
CA ASP A 110 5.28 -14.92 -11.99
C ASP A 110 5.16 -13.79 -13.03
N GLU A 111 6.28 -13.48 -13.69
CA GLU A 111 6.35 -12.42 -14.69
C GLU A 111 5.45 -12.68 -15.93
N LYS A 112 5.29 -13.94 -16.34
CA LYS A 112 4.41 -14.28 -17.46
C LYS A 112 2.94 -14.12 -17.07
N PHE A 113 2.61 -14.35 -15.80
CA PHE A 113 1.28 -14.05 -15.28
C PHE A 113 1.07 -12.54 -15.25
N TYR A 114 2.03 -11.78 -14.72
CA TYR A 114 1.99 -10.31 -14.68
C TYR A 114 1.70 -9.70 -16.06
N ASP A 115 2.39 -10.16 -17.11
CA ASP A 115 2.23 -9.66 -18.48
C ASP A 115 0.79 -9.73 -19.00
N LYS A 116 0.00 -10.68 -18.50
CA LYS A 116 -1.44 -10.81 -18.78
C LYS A 116 -2.30 -10.12 -17.73
N ALA A 117 -1.90 -10.20 -16.47
CA ALA A 117 -2.65 -9.70 -15.33
C ALA A 117 -2.72 -8.17 -15.29
N LYS A 118 -1.73 -7.46 -15.84
CA LYS A 118 -1.73 -6.00 -15.89
C LYS A 118 -2.98 -5.38 -16.55
N ASP A 119 -3.67 -6.14 -17.41
CA ASP A 119 -4.88 -5.70 -18.11
C ASP A 119 -6.18 -5.92 -17.31
N PHE A 120 -6.15 -6.74 -16.25
CA PHE A 120 -7.34 -7.08 -15.45
C PHE A 120 -7.13 -6.96 -13.93
N VAL A 121 -5.91 -6.67 -13.47
CA VAL A 121 -5.62 -6.36 -12.07
C VAL A 121 -6.28 -5.03 -11.73
N LEU A 122 -6.95 -4.99 -10.57
CA LEU A 122 -7.67 -3.81 -10.14
C LEU A 122 -6.99 -3.14 -8.94
N LEU A 123 -7.05 -1.81 -8.95
CA LEU A 123 -6.74 -0.93 -7.83
C LEU A 123 -8.08 -0.45 -7.25
N THR A 124 -8.27 -0.65 -5.95
CA THR A 124 -9.48 -0.21 -5.25
C THR A 124 -9.16 1.06 -4.48
N ASN A 125 -9.97 2.10 -4.61
CA ASN A 125 -9.82 3.33 -3.82
C ASN A 125 -10.63 3.29 -2.51
N THR A 126 -10.45 4.30 -1.67
CA THR A 126 -11.19 4.46 -0.40
C THR A 126 -12.70 4.66 -0.61
N ALA A 127 -13.12 5.10 -1.80
CA ALA A 127 -14.53 5.16 -2.22
C ALA A 127 -15.10 3.82 -2.70
N LYS A 128 -14.32 2.73 -2.64
CA LYS A 128 -14.69 1.36 -3.09
C LYS A 128 -14.93 1.24 -4.59
N GLU A 129 -14.38 2.15 -5.37
CA GLU A 129 -14.35 2.07 -6.83
C GLU A 129 -13.14 1.25 -7.27
N ASN A 130 -13.28 0.51 -8.37
CA ASN A 130 -12.23 -0.35 -8.91
C ASN A 130 -11.75 0.16 -10.28
N PHE A 131 -10.43 0.23 -10.44
CA PHE A 131 -9.79 0.73 -11.65
C PHE A 131 -8.73 -0.26 -12.13
N THR A 132 -8.63 -0.48 -13.44
CA THR A 132 -7.43 -1.09 -14.03
C THR A 132 -6.25 -0.13 -13.89
N LEU A 133 -5.01 -0.63 -14.09
CA LEU A 133 -3.81 0.22 -14.02
C LEU A 133 -3.88 1.44 -14.98
N PRO A 134 -4.32 1.29 -16.25
CA PRO A 134 -4.47 2.43 -17.15
C PRO A 134 -5.58 3.40 -16.70
N GLU A 135 -6.74 2.89 -16.28
CA GLU A 135 -7.84 3.75 -15.85
C GLU A 135 -7.49 4.58 -14.62
N TYR A 136 -6.75 3.98 -13.67
CA TYR A 136 -6.32 4.71 -12.50
C TYR A 136 -5.28 5.78 -12.87
N LYS A 137 -4.37 5.47 -13.78
CA LYS A 137 -3.40 6.44 -14.32
C LYS A 137 -4.13 7.64 -14.91
N ASP A 138 -5.06 7.40 -15.83
CA ASP A 138 -5.82 8.44 -16.53
C ASP A 138 -6.68 9.26 -15.55
N LYS A 139 -7.22 8.63 -14.49
CA LYS A 139 -7.98 9.32 -13.44
C LYS A 139 -7.13 10.32 -12.65
N VAL A 140 -5.89 9.96 -12.33
CA VAL A 140 -5.08 10.73 -11.37
C VAL A 140 -3.95 11.54 -12.00
N GLU A 141 -3.59 11.33 -13.27
CA GLU A 141 -2.48 12.07 -13.90
C GLU A 141 -2.68 13.58 -13.90
N GLY A 142 -3.92 14.07 -14.01
CA GLY A 142 -4.22 15.51 -14.00
C GLY A 142 -4.04 16.17 -12.63
N THR A 143 -4.24 15.42 -11.53
CA THR A 143 -4.20 15.98 -10.16
C THR A 143 -3.00 15.50 -9.35
N GLN A 144 -2.41 14.35 -9.68
CA GLN A 144 -1.38 13.68 -8.88
C GLN A 144 -0.02 13.54 -9.57
N THR A 145 0.24 14.36 -10.58
CA THR A 145 1.58 14.50 -11.15
C THR A 145 2.32 15.62 -10.44
N ASP A 146 3.56 15.35 -10.02
CA ASP A 146 4.42 16.38 -9.45
C ASP A 146 5.05 17.27 -10.53
N LYS A 147 5.73 18.33 -10.10
CA LYS A 147 6.38 19.27 -11.02
C LYS A 147 7.48 18.67 -11.90
N ASP A 148 8.05 17.53 -11.49
CA ASP A 148 9.09 16.82 -12.23
C ASP A 148 8.49 15.83 -13.25
N GLY A 149 7.15 15.76 -13.33
CA GLY A 149 6.42 14.86 -14.23
C GLY A 149 6.35 13.42 -13.71
N GLN A 150 6.55 13.20 -12.41
CA GLN A 150 6.38 11.92 -11.74
C GLN A 150 4.95 11.79 -11.22
N LEU A 151 4.30 10.67 -11.56
CA LEU A 151 2.97 10.32 -11.09
C LEU A 151 3.05 9.75 -9.67
N ILE A 152 2.26 10.31 -8.76
CA ILE A 152 2.22 9.89 -7.36
C ILE A 152 0.88 9.21 -7.08
N TYR A 153 0.92 7.91 -6.78
CA TYR A 153 -0.25 7.17 -6.31
C TYR A 153 -0.30 7.23 -4.79
N ILE A 154 -1.32 7.88 -4.26
CA ILE A 154 -1.52 7.97 -2.81
C ILE A 154 -2.28 6.72 -2.36
N TYR A 155 -1.87 6.13 -1.24
CA TYR A 155 -2.56 4.98 -0.67
C TYR A 155 -2.70 5.04 0.86
N THR A 156 -3.61 4.23 1.40
CA THR A 156 -3.81 3.97 2.81
C THR A 156 -3.83 2.46 3.05
N ASN A 157 -3.30 2.00 4.19
CA ASN A 157 -3.42 0.61 4.63
C ASN A 157 -4.50 0.41 5.71
N ASP A 158 -4.97 1.51 6.32
CA ASP A 158 -5.95 1.51 7.40
C ASP A 158 -6.79 2.78 7.25
N ALA A 159 -7.89 2.67 6.49
CA ALA A 159 -8.72 3.81 6.15
C ALA A 159 -9.37 4.45 7.39
N ASP A 160 -9.66 3.66 8.42
CA ASP A 160 -10.30 4.14 9.64
C ASP A 160 -9.33 4.96 10.50
N LYS A 161 -8.07 4.49 10.65
CA LYS A 161 -7.05 5.24 11.40
C LYS A 161 -6.50 6.45 10.66
N GLN A 162 -6.53 6.43 9.33
CA GLN A 162 -5.95 7.49 8.49
C GLN A 162 -7.01 8.40 7.88
N ASP A 163 -8.26 8.35 8.37
CA ASP A 163 -9.40 9.10 7.82
C ASP A 163 -9.13 10.61 7.73
N SER A 164 -8.49 11.22 8.73
CA SER A 164 -8.13 12.65 8.69
C SER A 164 -7.24 13.00 7.50
N PHE A 165 -6.19 12.20 7.26
CA PHE A 165 -5.30 12.36 6.11
C PHE A 165 -5.99 12.11 4.78
N ILE A 166 -6.90 11.13 4.72
CA ILE A 166 -7.70 10.81 3.54
C ILE A 166 -8.63 11.98 3.21
N GLN A 167 -9.28 12.58 4.20
CA GLN A 167 -10.12 13.76 4.00
C GLN A 167 -9.30 14.95 3.46
N SER A 168 -8.12 15.22 4.02
CA SER A 168 -7.23 16.28 3.54
C SER A 168 -6.78 16.03 2.09
N ALA A 169 -6.46 14.79 1.73
CA ALA A 169 -6.12 14.41 0.35
C ALA A 169 -7.32 14.59 -0.60
N ASN A 170 -8.51 14.13 -0.20
CA ASN A 170 -9.74 14.25 -1.00
C ASN A 170 -10.13 15.72 -1.24
N LYS A 171 -9.97 16.61 -0.25
CA LYS A 171 -10.21 18.07 -0.42
C LYS A 171 -9.34 18.69 -1.52
N LYS A 172 -8.16 18.11 -1.77
CA LYS A 172 -7.26 18.52 -2.87
C LYS A 172 -7.58 17.87 -4.22
N GLY A 173 -8.60 17.02 -4.28
CA GLY A 173 -8.92 16.23 -5.45
C GLY A 173 -7.93 15.11 -5.71
N TYR A 174 -7.22 14.64 -4.67
CA TYR A 174 -6.42 13.43 -4.74
C TYR A 174 -7.30 12.21 -4.46
N ASP A 175 -7.09 11.14 -5.22
CA ASP A 175 -7.67 9.83 -5.01
C ASP A 175 -6.70 8.96 -4.19
N VAL A 176 -7.25 8.25 -3.21
CA VAL A 176 -6.47 7.44 -2.27
C VAL A 176 -6.81 5.96 -2.47
N LEU A 177 -5.80 5.15 -2.81
CA LEU A 177 -5.91 3.71 -2.93
C LEU A 177 -6.02 3.03 -1.56
N LEU A 178 -6.83 1.98 -1.48
CA LEU A 178 -6.88 1.09 -0.32
C LEU A 178 -5.93 -0.11 -0.55
N MET A 179 -4.85 -0.15 0.21
CA MET A 179 -3.77 -1.14 0.16
C MET A 179 -3.58 -1.78 1.54
N ASN A 180 -4.60 -2.51 1.98
CA ASN A 180 -4.69 -3.11 3.32
C ASN A 180 -4.40 -4.62 3.36
N SER A 181 -3.97 -5.21 2.25
CA SER A 181 -3.65 -6.63 2.15
C SER A 181 -2.19 -6.90 2.56
N PRO A 182 -1.88 -8.05 3.18
CA PRO A 182 -0.52 -8.39 3.62
C PRO A 182 0.54 -8.44 2.50
N ILE A 183 0.12 -8.62 1.24
CA ILE A 183 1.02 -8.60 0.09
C ILE A 183 1.15 -7.22 -0.56
N ASP A 184 0.35 -6.23 -0.13
CA ASP A 184 0.29 -4.94 -0.83
C ASP A 184 1.62 -4.20 -0.77
N ASN A 185 2.41 -4.33 0.30
CA ASN A 185 3.76 -3.77 0.34
C ASN A 185 4.65 -4.29 -0.81
N HIS A 186 4.60 -5.59 -1.09
CA HIS A 186 5.33 -6.18 -2.22
C HIS A 186 4.72 -5.77 -3.57
N PHE A 187 3.38 -5.69 -3.64
CA PHE A 187 2.69 -5.24 -4.84
C PHE A 187 3.04 -3.79 -5.18
N ILE A 188 3.10 -2.90 -4.18
CA ILE A 188 3.51 -1.51 -4.31
C ILE A 188 4.93 -1.43 -4.91
N SER A 189 5.90 -2.15 -4.35
CA SER A 189 7.26 -2.18 -4.90
C SER A 189 7.30 -2.68 -6.34
N GLN A 190 6.50 -3.68 -6.68
CA GLN A 190 6.38 -4.16 -8.07
C GLN A 190 5.78 -3.09 -8.99
N LEU A 191 4.74 -2.36 -8.56
CA LEU A 191 4.13 -1.30 -9.34
C LEU A 191 5.12 -0.18 -9.62
N GLU A 192 5.91 0.27 -8.63
CA GLU A 192 6.95 1.29 -8.82
C GLU A 192 8.05 0.82 -9.80
N GLN A 193 8.35 -0.48 -9.83
CA GLN A 193 9.32 -1.03 -10.78
C GLN A 193 8.77 -1.13 -12.20
N LYS A 194 7.49 -1.48 -12.35
CA LYS A 194 6.89 -1.81 -13.66
C LYS A 194 6.21 -0.61 -14.33
N LEU A 195 5.73 0.36 -13.56
CA LEU A 195 5.11 1.57 -14.06
C LEU A 195 6.15 2.68 -14.21
N GLU A 196 6.32 3.19 -15.43
CA GLU A 196 7.26 4.28 -15.68
C GLU A 196 6.84 5.55 -14.96
N LYS A 197 7.83 6.26 -14.39
CA LYS A 197 7.65 7.54 -13.68
C LYS A 197 6.50 7.51 -12.66
N THR A 198 6.28 6.37 -12.00
CA THR A 198 5.23 6.24 -10.98
C THR A 198 5.85 5.90 -9.63
N SER A 199 5.45 6.62 -8.59
CA SER A 199 5.80 6.31 -7.20
C SER A 199 4.55 6.20 -6.36
N LEU A 200 4.58 5.34 -5.33
CA LEU A 200 3.47 5.20 -4.40
C LEU A 200 3.88 5.86 -3.09
N LYS A 201 2.96 6.57 -2.43
CA LYS A 201 3.20 7.17 -1.10
C LYS A 201 2.00 6.95 -0.22
N ARG A 202 2.24 6.67 1.06
CA ARG A 202 1.14 6.56 2.02
C ARG A 202 0.60 7.95 2.35
N VAL A 203 -0.70 8.03 2.64
CA VAL A 203 -1.41 9.28 2.87
C VAL A 203 -0.93 10.05 4.12
N ASP A 204 -0.28 9.36 5.07
CA ASP A 204 0.31 9.93 6.29
C ASP A 204 1.85 10.05 6.24
N ALA A 205 2.45 9.87 5.05
CA ALA A 205 3.87 10.06 4.83
C ALA A 205 4.29 11.53 5.00
N ASP A 206 3.38 12.43 4.65
CA ASP A 206 3.51 13.87 4.78
C ASP A 206 2.10 14.50 4.81
N VAL A 207 2.01 15.81 5.00
CA VAL A 207 0.76 16.55 4.80
C VAL A 207 0.36 16.57 3.33
N ALA A 208 -0.94 16.69 3.05
CA ALA A 208 -1.48 16.65 1.68
C ALA A 208 -0.82 17.66 0.73
N ASP A 209 -0.38 18.83 1.22
CA ASP A 209 0.41 19.81 0.48
C ASP A 209 1.77 19.31 -0.01
N LYS A 210 2.39 18.37 0.69
CA LYS A 210 3.75 17.89 0.40
C LYS A 210 3.81 16.49 -0.16
N LEU A 211 2.72 15.72 -0.11
CA LEU A 211 2.63 14.40 -0.74
C LEU A 211 3.01 14.48 -2.23
N ILE A 212 2.59 15.56 -2.90
CA ILE A 212 2.86 15.84 -4.31
C ILE A 212 3.48 17.22 -4.41
N LYS A 213 4.75 17.29 -4.85
CA LYS A 213 5.49 18.55 -4.94
C LYS A 213 4.95 19.39 -6.09
N LYS A 214 4.09 20.33 -5.77
CA LYS A 214 3.59 21.37 -6.69
C LYS A 214 4.16 22.72 -6.29
N ASP A 215 4.20 23.66 -7.22
CA ASP A 215 4.75 25.00 -6.96
C ASP A 215 3.74 25.93 -6.25
N ASP A 216 2.49 25.50 -6.06
CA ASP A 216 1.43 26.25 -5.36
C ASP A 216 1.44 26.03 -3.83
N ALA A 217 2.57 26.27 -3.17
CA ALA A 217 2.61 26.26 -1.71
C ALA A 217 1.85 27.49 -1.15
N PRO A 218 0.94 27.32 -0.17
CA PRO A 218 0.29 28.46 0.47
C PRO A 218 1.31 29.43 1.07
N GLU A 219 1.06 30.74 0.97
CA GLU A 219 1.93 31.74 1.58
C GLU A 219 1.90 31.66 3.12
N HIS A 220 3.05 31.93 3.73
CA HIS A 220 3.18 32.05 5.19
C HIS A 220 2.51 33.34 5.67
N ILE A 221 1.49 33.21 6.53
CA ILE A 221 0.85 34.36 7.19
C ILE A 221 1.74 34.90 8.32
N LEU A 222 2.61 34.05 8.88
CA LEU A 222 3.55 34.42 9.94
C LEU A 222 4.85 34.98 9.37
N THR A 223 5.44 35.97 10.05
CA THR A 223 6.81 36.43 9.72
C THR A 223 7.86 35.35 10.07
N GLU A 224 9.08 35.50 9.56
CA GLU A 224 10.18 34.57 9.90
C GLU A 224 10.46 34.54 11.42
N GLU A 225 10.38 35.70 12.08
CA GLU A 225 10.54 35.81 13.53
C GLU A 225 9.44 35.07 14.30
N GLN A 226 8.18 35.25 13.88
CA GLN A 226 7.03 34.56 14.48
C GLN A 226 7.10 33.06 14.26
N THR A 227 7.56 32.64 13.08
CA THR A 227 7.77 31.22 12.75
C THR A 227 8.83 30.60 13.66
N ALA A 228 9.94 31.31 13.91
CA ALA A 228 10.97 30.86 14.83
C ALA A 228 10.45 30.77 16.29
N GLN A 229 9.65 31.74 16.73
CA GLN A 229 9.05 31.72 18.07
C GLN A 229 8.11 30.54 18.28
N VAL A 230 7.19 30.30 17.35
CA VAL A 230 6.28 29.15 17.42
C VAL A 230 7.07 27.84 17.45
N LYS A 231 8.11 27.71 16.62
CA LYS A 231 8.96 26.52 16.62
C LYS A 231 9.57 26.27 18.00
N GLU A 232 10.12 27.30 18.63
CA GLU A 232 10.73 27.20 19.95
C GLU A 232 9.72 26.79 21.04
N ILE A 233 8.49 27.32 20.98
CA ILE A 233 7.39 26.95 21.90
C ILE A 233 7.09 25.44 21.78
N PHE A 234 6.95 24.94 20.55
CA PHE A 234 6.64 23.52 20.31
C PHE A 234 7.82 22.60 20.66
N ASP A 235 9.06 22.99 20.32
CA ASP A 235 10.26 22.23 20.68
C ASP A 235 10.38 22.07 22.21
N LYS A 236 10.13 23.14 22.98
CA LYS A 236 10.08 23.11 24.45
C LYS A 236 8.94 22.26 25.00
N ALA A 237 7.76 22.33 24.39
CA ALA A 237 6.57 21.61 24.86
C ALA A 237 6.65 20.09 24.61
N ILE A 238 7.18 19.68 23.45
CA ILE A 238 7.27 18.27 23.06
C ILE A 238 8.41 17.58 23.79
N ASN A 239 9.59 18.21 23.86
CA ASN A 239 10.78 17.72 24.56
C ASN A 239 11.03 16.20 24.40
N LYS A 240 10.84 15.68 23.18
CA LYS A 240 11.07 14.28 22.83
C LYS A 240 11.99 14.22 21.61
N PRO A 241 13.16 13.56 21.70
CA PRO A 241 14.15 13.55 20.61
C PRO A 241 13.69 12.82 19.34
N ALA A 242 12.66 11.98 19.43
CA ALA A 242 12.07 11.27 18.30
C ALA A 242 11.13 12.14 17.45
N TYR A 243 10.81 13.37 17.88
CA TYR A 243 9.82 14.23 17.24
C TYR A 243 10.48 15.54 16.83
N ARG A 244 10.50 15.81 15.52
CA ARG A 244 11.10 17.02 14.94
C ARG A 244 10.02 17.99 14.50
N VAL A 245 10.02 19.19 15.06
CA VAL A 245 9.03 20.23 14.72
C VAL A 245 9.42 20.94 13.42
N GLU A 246 8.46 21.02 12.50
CA GLU A 246 8.54 21.79 11.26
C GLU A 246 7.30 22.66 11.12
N LEU A 247 7.47 23.92 10.75
CA LEU A 247 6.35 24.82 10.49
C LEU A 247 6.06 24.86 9.00
N GLU A 248 4.78 24.72 8.68
CA GLU A 248 4.31 24.71 7.31
C GLU A 248 3.11 25.62 7.14
N SER A 249 2.97 26.15 5.92
CA SER A 249 1.79 26.90 5.52
C SER A 249 0.81 25.95 4.86
N LEU A 250 -0.19 25.51 5.63
CA LEU A 250 -1.29 24.73 5.12
C LEU A 250 -2.55 25.60 5.01
N HIS A 251 -3.62 25.03 4.48
CA HIS A 251 -4.91 25.72 4.48
C HIS A 251 -5.37 25.97 5.94
N PRO A 252 -5.99 27.13 6.27
CA PRO A 252 -6.36 27.47 7.66
C PRO A 252 -7.33 26.49 8.36
N ASP A 253 -8.11 25.74 7.57
CA ASP A 253 -9.05 24.72 8.07
C ASP A 253 -8.43 23.33 8.25
N GLU A 254 -7.17 23.16 7.88
CA GLU A 254 -6.41 21.92 8.15
C GLU A 254 -5.95 21.87 9.60
N LEU A 255 -5.64 20.67 10.09
CA LEU A 255 -5.29 20.46 11.49
C LEU A 255 -4.13 21.37 11.95
N PRO A 256 -4.18 21.91 13.18
CA PRO A 256 -3.14 22.80 13.70
C PRO A 256 -1.78 22.10 13.84
N VAL A 257 -1.81 20.81 14.20
CA VAL A 257 -0.64 19.98 14.41
C VAL A 257 -0.92 18.61 13.80
N THR A 258 0.00 18.13 12.97
CA THR A 258 -0.06 16.82 12.34
C THR A 258 1.25 16.10 12.56
N VAL A 259 1.22 14.84 13.00
CA VAL A 259 2.42 14.01 13.10
C VAL A 259 2.57 13.19 11.82
N THR A 260 3.75 13.12 11.22
CA THR A 260 3.96 12.32 10.01
C THR A 260 5.22 11.50 10.17
N MET A 261 5.35 10.45 9.38
CA MET A 261 6.55 9.63 9.34
C MET A 261 6.93 9.42 7.89
N ASP A 262 8.19 9.70 7.59
CA ASP A 262 8.72 9.57 6.23
C ASP A 262 8.49 8.17 5.65
N GLU A 263 7.98 8.14 4.41
CA GLU A 263 7.62 6.92 3.69
C GLU A 263 8.79 5.92 3.58
N PHE A 264 9.99 6.42 3.28
CA PHE A 264 11.15 5.57 3.09
C PHE A 264 11.55 4.89 4.40
N MET A 265 11.62 5.67 5.49
CA MET A 265 11.93 5.12 6.82
C MET A 265 10.90 4.09 7.27
N ARG A 266 9.61 4.36 7.00
CA ARG A 266 8.52 3.44 7.33
C ARG A 266 8.66 2.11 6.57
N ARG A 267 8.81 2.15 5.25
CA ARG A 267 8.97 0.94 4.42
C ARG A 267 10.19 0.11 4.81
N MET A 268 11.30 0.78 5.14
CA MET A 268 12.52 0.08 5.59
C MET A 268 12.29 -0.65 6.92
N LYS A 269 11.51 -0.07 7.84
CA LYS A 269 11.15 -0.74 9.10
C LYS A 269 10.20 -1.91 8.87
N ASP A 270 9.17 -1.74 8.04
CA ASP A 270 8.24 -2.82 7.71
C ASP A 270 8.96 -4.00 7.07
N MET A 271 9.91 -3.73 6.16
CA MET A 271 10.75 -4.76 5.53
C MET A 271 11.68 -5.46 6.54
N ALA A 272 12.26 -4.72 7.48
CA ALA A 272 13.10 -5.28 8.55
C ALA A 272 12.28 -6.17 9.50
N ALA A 273 11.05 -5.77 9.85
CA ALA A 273 10.15 -6.56 10.68
C ALA A 273 9.71 -7.88 10.01
N MET A 274 9.60 -7.89 8.69
CA MET A 274 9.29 -9.08 7.88
C MET A 274 10.52 -9.97 7.58
N GLY A 275 11.71 -9.64 8.09
CA GLY A 275 12.92 -10.46 7.97
C GLY A 275 13.67 -10.33 6.62
N GLY A 276 13.33 -9.33 5.80
CA GLY A 276 13.82 -9.16 4.42
C GLY A 276 15.18 -8.46 4.24
N GLY A 277 15.85 -8.03 5.31
CA GLY A 277 17.20 -7.45 5.23
C GLY A 277 17.39 -6.15 6.02
N MET A 278 18.60 -5.99 6.56
CA MET A 278 19.09 -4.88 7.40
C MET A 278 18.34 -4.71 8.73
N GLY A 279 18.54 -5.65 9.68
CA GLY A 279 18.07 -5.55 11.07
C GLY A 279 18.50 -4.26 11.81
N PHE A 280 19.46 -3.51 11.24
CA PHE A 280 19.80 -2.15 11.66
C PHE A 280 18.61 -1.18 11.57
N TYR A 281 17.79 -1.20 10.52
CA TYR A 281 16.67 -0.28 10.36
C TYR A 281 15.50 -0.61 11.30
N GLY A 282 15.28 -1.89 11.62
CA GLY A 282 14.31 -2.30 12.63
C GLY A 282 14.66 -1.80 14.04
N ASN A 283 15.96 -1.61 14.32
CA ASN A 283 16.46 -1.08 15.59
C ASN A 283 16.66 0.44 15.59
N MET A 284 16.43 1.13 14.48
CA MET A 284 16.50 2.60 14.47
C MET A 284 15.33 3.18 15.27
N PRO A 285 15.55 4.23 16.08
CA PRO A 285 14.47 4.95 16.72
C PRO A 285 13.44 5.42 15.69
N ASP A 286 12.17 5.52 16.07
CA ASP A 286 11.22 6.24 15.24
C ASP A 286 11.64 7.71 15.15
N ASN A 287 11.45 8.28 13.96
CA ASN A 287 11.67 9.70 13.73
C ASN A 287 10.40 10.26 13.08
N TYR A 288 9.64 11.00 13.88
CA TYR A 288 8.39 11.61 13.49
C TYR A 288 8.62 13.09 13.18
N LYS A 289 7.96 13.59 12.13
CA LYS A 289 7.87 15.01 11.88
C LYS A 289 6.59 15.53 12.51
N VAL A 290 6.68 16.63 13.25
CA VAL A 290 5.53 17.32 13.83
C VAL A 290 5.33 18.58 13.01
N ILE A 291 4.36 18.52 12.11
CA ILE A 291 4.02 19.61 11.21
C ILE A 291 3.03 20.54 11.91
N VAL A 292 3.45 21.79 12.11
CA VAL A 292 2.65 22.84 12.73
C VAL A 292 2.13 23.77 11.64
N ASN A 293 0.80 23.89 11.52
CA ASN A 293 0.15 24.73 10.52
C ASN A 293 0.18 26.20 10.96
N GLY A 294 1.13 26.98 10.43
CA GLY A 294 1.31 28.40 10.76
C GLY A 294 0.10 29.28 10.44
N ASN A 295 -0.76 28.84 9.51
CA ASN A 295 -1.95 29.57 9.08
C ASN A 295 -3.19 29.26 9.93
N HIS A 296 -3.10 28.32 10.87
CA HIS A 296 -4.22 27.92 11.72
C HIS A 296 -4.41 28.89 12.89
N LYS A 297 -5.67 29.26 13.17
CA LYS A 297 -6.05 30.23 14.22
C LYS A 297 -5.51 29.88 15.62
N LEU A 298 -5.41 28.58 15.93
CA LEU A 298 -4.83 28.11 17.19
C LEU A 298 -3.36 28.53 17.34
N ILE A 299 -2.58 28.49 16.26
CA ILE A 299 -1.15 28.83 16.31
C ILE A 299 -0.97 30.33 16.54
N THR A 300 -1.77 31.16 15.85
CA THR A 300 -1.82 32.60 16.12
C THR A 300 -2.25 32.90 17.56
N ARG A 301 -3.20 32.13 18.11
CA ARG A 301 -3.65 32.27 19.51
C ARG A 301 -2.56 31.89 20.52
N ILE A 302 -1.80 30.82 20.24
CA ILE A 302 -0.66 30.42 21.07
C ILE A 302 0.40 31.52 21.04
N LEU A 303 0.75 32.01 19.85
CA LEU A 303 1.76 33.05 19.68
C LEU A 303 1.41 34.35 20.41
N ASN A 304 0.13 34.77 20.36
CA ASN A 304 -0.34 36.01 20.98
C ASN A 304 -0.67 35.89 22.48
N ASN A 305 -0.44 34.73 23.10
CA ASN A 305 -0.67 34.58 24.54
C ASN A 305 0.54 35.13 25.31
N ASP A 306 0.31 36.05 26.24
CA ASP A 306 1.38 36.67 27.05
C ASP A 306 1.95 35.74 28.12
N ASN A 307 1.25 34.63 28.44
CA ASN A 307 1.67 33.68 29.47
C ASN A 307 2.40 32.46 28.87
N THR A 308 3.71 32.38 29.09
CA THR A 308 4.59 31.30 28.60
C THR A 308 4.15 29.91 29.06
N ASP A 309 3.61 29.76 30.27
CA ASP A 309 3.17 28.46 30.79
C ASP A 309 1.91 27.97 30.05
N GLU A 310 0.99 28.89 29.76
CA GLU A 310 -0.20 28.58 28.96
C GLU A 310 0.15 28.30 27.49
N GLN A 311 1.13 29.01 26.92
CA GLN A 311 1.66 28.71 25.58
C GLN A 311 2.16 27.27 25.48
N ALA A 312 3.00 26.86 26.44
CA ALA A 312 3.54 25.51 26.50
C ALA A 312 2.44 24.46 26.70
N GLN A 313 1.45 24.74 27.56
CA GLN A 313 0.33 23.85 27.80
C GLN A 313 -0.55 23.66 26.56
N LEU A 314 -0.88 24.73 25.84
CA LEU A 314 -1.67 24.68 24.61
C LEU A 314 -0.92 23.97 23.48
N ALA A 315 0.37 24.23 23.33
CA ALA A 315 1.21 23.53 22.35
C ALA A 315 1.28 22.03 22.64
N LYS A 316 1.46 21.66 23.92
CA LYS A 316 1.44 20.26 24.35
C LYS A 316 0.09 19.59 24.11
N GLN A 317 -1.02 20.25 24.44
CA GLN A 317 -2.36 19.72 24.18
C GLN A 317 -2.61 19.51 22.69
N ALA A 318 -2.20 20.45 21.84
CA ALA A 318 -2.31 20.32 20.40
C ALA A 318 -1.50 19.12 19.87
N PHE A 319 -0.30 18.92 20.41
CA PHE A 319 0.54 17.76 20.08
C PHE A 319 -0.06 16.44 20.58
N ASP A 320 -0.55 16.38 21.82
CA ASP A 320 -1.17 15.18 22.40
C ASP A 320 -2.43 14.77 21.60
N LEU A 321 -3.24 15.74 21.15
CA LEU A 321 -4.37 15.49 20.26
C LEU A 321 -3.92 14.94 18.89
N ALA A 322 -2.81 15.44 18.34
CA ALA A 322 -2.25 14.92 17.11
C ALA A 322 -1.78 13.47 17.27
N LEU A 323 -1.11 13.13 18.38
CA LEU A 323 -0.74 11.75 18.71
C LEU A 323 -1.96 10.83 18.85
N LEU A 324 -3.00 11.30 19.56
CA LEU A 324 -4.23 10.54 19.75
C LEU A 324 -4.92 10.24 18.42
N SER A 325 -4.97 11.22 17.51
CA SER A 325 -5.57 11.05 16.18
C SER A 325 -4.87 9.98 15.33
N GLN A 326 -3.63 9.64 15.67
CA GLN A 326 -2.82 8.64 14.96
C GLN A 326 -2.66 7.33 15.74
N GLY A 327 -3.29 7.23 16.91
CA GLY A 327 -3.13 6.08 17.80
C GLY A 327 -1.71 5.91 18.32
N LEU A 328 -0.93 7.00 18.44
CA LEU A 328 0.45 7.02 18.94
C LEU A 328 0.55 7.34 20.44
N PHE A 329 -0.58 7.35 21.15
CA PHE A 329 -0.67 7.71 22.57
C PHE A 329 -0.28 6.57 23.51
#